data_AF-A0A352W773-F1
#
_entry.id   AF-A0A352W773-F1
#
_cell.length_a   1.000
_cell.length_b   1.000
_cell.length_c   1.000
_cell.angle_alpha   90.00
_cell.angle_beta   90.00
_cell.angle_gamma   90.00
#
_symmetry.space_group_name_H-M   'P 1'
#
loop_
_entity.id
_entity.type
_entity.pdbx_description
1 polymer ?
#
loop_
_entity_poly.entity_id
_entity_poly.type
_entity_poly.pdbx_seq_one_letter_code
_entity_poly.pdbx_strand_id
1 'polypeptide(L)'
;ADRFLEETGLEGYRSVGKRILGRELEGVVAKHPFIERDSLLILGEHVTIDTGTGCVHTAPGHGMEDYEVGRLYNLPIISPVTGKGTFSEEAGPYAGMKLEEANPVIIEDLRKSGHLIASGTLSHQYAHCWRCKRPVYFR
;
A
#
# COMPACT_ATOMS: atom_id res chain seq x y z
N ALA A 1 -3.81 9.74 -15.97
CA ALA A 1 -2.84 8.92 -16.73
C ALA A 1 -1.52 9.68 -16.85
N ASP A 2 -1.57 10.93 -17.31
CA ASP A 2 -0.38 11.76 -17.58
C ASP A 2 0.56 11.91 -16.37
N ARG A 3 0.02 12.21 -15.18
CA ARG A 3 0.81 12.35 -13.95
C ARG A 3 1.56 11.07 -13.53
N PHE A 4 0.91 9.91 -13.61
CA PHE A 4 1.55 8.62 -13.26
C PHE A 4 2.76 8.34 -14.15
N LEU A 5 2.66 8.67 -15.44
CA LEU A 5 3.72 8.43 -16.40
C LEU A 5 4.89 9.39 -16.21
N GLU A 6 4.59 10.66 -15.90
CA GLU A 6 5.60 11.64 -15.51
C GLU A 6 6.36 11.23 -14.24
N GLU A 7 5.63 10.82 -13.20
CA GLU A 7 6.23 10.41 -11.91
C GLU A 7 7.05 9.12 -12.00
N THR A 8 6.68 8.20 -12.90
CA THR A 8 7.38 6.92 -13.08
C THR A 8 8.48 6.95 -14.12
N GLY A 9 8.47 7.93 -15.03
CA GLY A 9 9.37 7.95 -16.19
C GLY A 9 9.16 6.78 -17.15
N LEU A 10 7.99 6.13 -17.12
CA LEU A 10 7.68 5.01 -18.01
C LEU A 10 7.54 5.48 -19.45
N GLU A 11 8.48 5.07 -20.29
CA GLU A 11 8.48 5.32 -21.74
C GLU A 11 7.92 4.12 -22.54
N GLY A 12 7.45 4.38 -23.77
CA GLY A 12 7.05 3.31 -24.70
C GLY A 12 5.80 2.53 -24.28
N TYR A 13 5.03 3.02 -23.31
CA TYR A 13 3.77 2.41 -22.90
C TYR A 13 2.71 2.58 -24.00
N ARG A 14 1.85 1.58 -24.13
CA ARG A 14 0.62 1.67 -24.94
C ARG A 14 -0.53 1.13 -24.11
N SER A 15 -1.70 1.74 -24.22
CA SER A 15 -2.91 1.13 -23.70
C SER A 15 -3.12 -0.21 -24.41
N VAL A 16 -3.15 -1.28 -23.63
CA VAL A 16 -3.47 -2.62 -24.11
C VAL A 16 -4.85 -3.01 -23.60
N GLY A 17 -5.65 -3.65 -24.46
CA GLY A 17 -7.00 -4.08 -24.11
C GLY A 17 -8.06 -2.98 -24.18
N LYS A 18 -9.20 -3.25 -23.56
CA LYS A 18 -10.35 -2.33 -23.50
C LYS A 18 -10.27 -1.49 -22.23
N ARG A 19 -10.87 -0.30 -22.25
CA ARG A 19 -11.15 0.43 -21.00
C ARG A 19 -12.19 -0.36 -20.22
N ILE A 20 -11.92 -0.58 -18.95
CA ILE A 20 -12.76 -1.36 -18.03
C ILE A 20 -13.27 -0.39 -16.97
N LEU A 21 -14.54 -0.50 -16.58
CA LEU A 21 -15.09 0.26 -15.47
C LEU A 21 -14.60 -0.35 -14.15
N GLY A 22 -14.30 0.49 -13.15
CA GLY A 22 -13.81 0.01 -11.85
C GLY A 22 -14.69 -1.08 -11.22
N ARG A 23 -16.03 -0.95 -11.35
CA ARG A 23 -17.00 -1.97 -10.88
C ARG A 23 -16.85 -3.34 -11.53
N GLU A 24 -16.28 -3.42 -12.73
CA GLU A 24 -16.03 -4.70 -13.42
C GLU A 24 -14.77 -5.40 -12.87
N LEU A 25 -13.96 -4.71 -12.06
CA LEU A 25 -12.79 -5.26 -11.38
C LEU A 25 -13.10 -5.71 -9.95
N GLU A 26 -14.30 -5.46 -9.44
CA GLU A 26 -14.71 -5.90 -8.11
C GLU A 26 -14.65 -7.44 -8.02
N GLY A 27 -13.96 -7.94 -6.99
CA GLY A 27 -13.78 -9.37 -6.78
C GLY A 27 -12.68 -10.03 -7.62
N VAL A 28 -12.00 -9.28 -8.50
CA VAL A 28 -10.82 -9.79 -9.21
C VAL A 28 -9.72 -10.09 -8.19
N VAL A 29 -9.07 -11.24 -8.36
CA VAL A 29 -7.96 -11.67 -7.51
C VAL A 29 -6.64 -11.33 -8.19
N ALA A 30 -5.85 -10.49 -7.53
CA ALA A 30 -4.48 -10.19 -7.91
C ALA A 30 -3.50 -10.93 -6.97
N LYS A 31 -2.28 -11.16 -7.44
CA LYS A 31 -1.21 -11.68 -6.57
C LYS A 31 -0.54 -10.55 -5.82
N HIS A 32 -0.19 -10.79 -4.56
CA HIS A 32 0.70 -9.90 -3.84
C HIS A 32 2.09 -9.87 -4.52
N PRO A 33 2.79 -8.72 -4.56
CA PRO A 33 4.04 -8.55 -5.33
C PRO A 33 5.15 -9.59 -5.05
N PHE A 34 5.34 -10.03 -3.81
CA PHE A 34 6.41 -10.97 -3.45
C PHE A 34 6.06 -11.91 -2.28
N ILE A 35 4.81 -11.87 -1.81
CA ILE A 35 4.32 -12.77 -0.75
C ILE A 35 3.35 -13.73 -1.44
N GLU A 36 3.36 -15.00 -1.06
CA GLU A 36 2.39 -15.98 -1.57
C GLU A 36 1.01 -15.76 -0.91
N ARG A 37 0.35 -14.68 -1.34
CA ARG A 37 -0.95 -14.24 -0.85
C ARG A 37 -1.74 -13.59 -1.98
N ASP A 38 -3.04 -13.83 -1.97
CA ASP A 38 -3.99 -13.18 -2.85
C ASP A 38 -4.42 -11.80 -2.30
N SER A 39 -4.65 -10.87 -3.21
CA SER A 39 -5.17 -9.54 -2.95
C SER A 39 -6.48 -9.38 -3.72
N LEU A 40 -7.57 -9.14 -3.00
CA LEU A 40 -8.88 -8.92 -3.60
C LEU A 40 -9.03 -7.46 -4.02
N LEU A 41 -9.48 -7.22 -5.25
CA LEU A 41 -9.87 -5.89 -5.69
C LEU A 41 -11.28 -5.59 -5.19
N ILE A 42 -11.41 -4.47 -4.48
CA ILE A 42 -12.65 -4.03 -3.84
C ILE A 42 -12.99 -2.61 -4.28
N LEU A 43 -14.25 -2.20 -4.10
CA LEU A 43 -14.69 -0.83 -4.39
C LEU A 43 -14.59 0.02 -3.12
N GLY A 44 -13.95 1.19 -3.25
CA GLY A 44 -13.84 2.18 -2.18
C GLY A 44 -14.25 3.55 -2.67
N GLU A 45 -15.24 4.17 -2.02
CA GLU A 45 -15.70 5.52 -2.37
C GLU A 45 -14.73 6.62 -1.91
N HIS A 46 -13.80 6.30 -1.00
CA HIS A 46 -12.76 7.21 -0.51
C HIS A 46 -11.61 7.40 -1.52
N VAL A 47 -11.58 6.62 -2.61
CA VAL A 47 -10.53 6.68 -3.62
C VAL A 47 -10.74 7.88 -4.54
N THR A 48 -9.72 8.73 -4.61
CA THR A 48 -9.70 9.91 -5.48
C THR A 48 -8.74 9.73 -6.66
N ILE A 49 -8.87 10.59 -7.68
CA ILE A 49 -8.02 10.59 -8.88
C ILE A 49 -6.99 11.73 -8.89
N ASP A 50 -6.94 12.51 -7.82
CA ASP A 50 -6.05 13.67 -7.67
C ASP A 50 -4.60 13.25 -7.34
N THR A 51 -4.42 12.11 -6.68
CA THR A 51 -3.13 11.58 -6.22
C THR A 51 -2.95 10.10 -6.53
N GLY A 52 -1.71 9.69 -6.79
CA GLY A 52 -1.37 8.30 -7.09
C GLY A 52 -1.93 7.81 -8.42
N THR A 53 -2.43 6.57 -8.43
CA THR A 53 -2.83 5.84 -9.66
C THR A 53 -4.35 5.71 -9.84
N GLY A 54 -5.14 6.12 -8.84
CA GLY A 54 -6.55 5.77 -8.73
C GLY A 54 -6.80 4.33 -8.24
N CYS A 55 -5.75 3.58 -7.91
CA CYS A 55 -5.81 2.29 -7.21
C CYS A 55 -5.08 2.42 -5.87
N VAL A 56 -5.79 2.21 -4.77
CA VAL A 56 -5.26 2.40 -3.41
C VAL A 56 -5.02 1.04 -2.75
N HIS A 57 -3.86 0.89 -2.11
CA HIS A 57 -3.58 -0.28 -1.27
C HIS A 57 -4.37 -0.18 0.03
N THR A 58 -5.14 -1.22 0.36
CA THR A 58 -5.93 -1.29 1.59
C THR A 58 -5.25 -2.16 2.64
N ALA A 59 -5.05 -1.61 3.84
CA ALA A 59 -4.55 -2.29 5.03
C ALA A 59 -5.46 -1.98 6.24
N PRO A 60 -6.48 -2.81 6.54
CA PRO A 60 -7.50 -2.51 7.54
C PRO A 60 -6.99 -2.25 8.98
N GLY A 61 -5.78 -2.71 9.32
CA GLY A 61 -5.14 -2.43 10.60
C GLY A 61 -4.41 -1.07 10.69
N HIS A 62 -4.34 -0.30 9.59
CA HIS A 62 -3.47 0.87 9.49
C HIS A 62 -4.16 2.13 8.93
N GLY A 63 -5.46 2.10 8.67
CA GLY A 63 -6.22 3.25 8.17
C GLY A 63 -7.70 3.13 8.55
N MET A 64 -8.37 4.27 8.77
CA MET A 64 -9.77 4.26 9.16
C MET A 64 -10.67 3.88 7.98
N GLU A 65 -10.42 4.48 6.82
CA GLU A 65 -11.13 4.20 5.57
C GLU A 65 -10.87 2.75 5.13
N ASP A 66 -9.65 2.26 5.33
CA ASP A 66 -9.26 0.86 5.07
C ASP A 66 -10.01 -0.11 5.99
N TYR A 67 -10.18 0.23 7.27
CA TYR A 67 -10.95 -0.55 8.22
C TYR A 67 -12.43 -0.62 7.85
N GLU A 68 -13.01 0.52 7.46
CA GLU A 68 -14.43 0.60 7.07
C GLU A 68 -14.72 -0.23 5.82
N VAL A 69 -13.93 -0.06 4.76
CA VAL A 69 -14.09 -0.86 3.53
C VAL A 69 -13.73 -2.32 3.78
N GLY A 70 -12.69 -2.59 4.56
CA GLY A 70 -12.28 -3.95 4.92
C GLY A 70 -13.39 -4.71 5.65
N ARG A 71 -14.15 -4.03 6.53
CA ARG A 71 -15.30 -4.64 7.22
C ARG A 71 -16.44 -4.98 6.27
N LEU A 72 -16.71 -4.13 5.26
CA LEU A 72 -17.76 -4.40 4.26
C LEU A 72 -17.46 -5.64 3.43
N TYR A 73 -16.19 -5.85 3.07
CA TYR A 73 -15.73 -7.01 2.31
C TYR A 73 -15.25 -8.19 3.18
N ASN A 74 -15.45 -8.11 4.50
CA ASN A 74 -15.04 -9.13 5.47
C ASN A 74 -13.54 -9.52 5.35
N LEU A 75 -12.68 -8.53 5.14
CA LEU A 75 -11.24 -8.71 5.06
C LEU A 75 -10.63 -8.93 6.45
N PRO A 76 -9.56 -9.74 6.56
CA PRO A 76 -8.81 -9.87 7.80
C PRO A 76 -8.22 -8.52 8.24
N ILE A 77 -8.42 -8.17 9.51
CA ILE A 77 -7.83 -6.98 10.12
C ILE A 77 -6.48 -7.37 10.72
N ILE A 78 -5.42 -7.18 9.94
CA ILE A 78 -4.05 -7.55 10.31
C ILE A 78 -3.27 -6.26 10.57
N SER A 79 -2.54 -6.21 11.68
CA SER A 79 -1.65 -5.12 12.07
C SER A 79 -0.38 -5.72 12.64
N PRO A 80 0.62 -6.05 11.81
CA PRO A 80 1.81 -6.80 12.25
C PRO A 80 2.81 -5.89 12.96
N VAL A 81 2.35 -4.87 13.70
CA VAL A 81 3.16 -3.87 14.39
C VAL A 81 2.85 -3.89 15.89
N THR A 82 3.90 -4.11 16.68
CA THR A 82 3.81 -4.16 18.14
C THR A 82 3.63 -2.75 18.74
N GLY A 83 3.20 -2.67 20.01
CA GLY A 83 3.08 -1.40 20.73
C GLY A 83 4.41 -0.66 20.95
N LYS A 84 5.56 -1.27 20.60
CA LYS A 84 6.89 -0.66 20.66
C LYS A 84 7.32 -0.03 19.33
N GLY A 85 6.50 -0.12 18.27
CA GLY A 85 6.86 0.37 16.93
C GLY A 85 7.84 -0.52 16.19
N THR A 86 7.82 -1.83 16.49
CA THR A 86 8.57 -2.85 15.74
C THR A 86 7.60 -3.84 15.10
N PHE A 87 8.02 -4.45 14.02
CA PHE A 87 7.26 -5.54 13.41
C PHE A 87 7.18 -6.76 14.34
N SER A 88 6.01 -7.39 14.37
CA SER A 88 5.74 -8.65 15.08
C SER A 88 6.17 -9.86 14.24
N GLU A 89 6.08 -11.06 14.83
CA GLU A 89 6.37 -12.33 14.12
C GLU A 89 5.47 -12.53 12.88
N GLU A 90 4.28 -11.94 12.86
CA GLU A 90 3.37 -11.98 11.70
C GLU A 90 3.95 -11.28 10.45
N ALA A 91 4.97 -10.43 10.62
CA ALA A 91 5.65 -9.76 9.53
C ALA A 91 6.71 -10.63 8.82
N GLY A 92 6.91 -11.88 9.28
CA GLY A 92 7.84 -12.83 8.68
C GLY A 92 9.28 -12.31 8.64
N PRO A 93 9.88 -12.11 7.46
CA PRO A 93 11.28 -11.68 7.33
C PRO A 93 11.59 -10.32 7.96
N TYR A 94 10.57 -9.50 8.23
CA TYR A 94 10.72 -8.19 8.85
C TYR A 94 10.52 -8.20 10.37
N ALA A 95 10.22 -9.37 10.97
CA ALA A 95 9.98 -9.50 12.40
C ALA A 95 11.14 -8.92 13.23
N GLY A 96 10.80 -8.13 14.25
CA GLY A 96 11.76 -7.47 15.14
C GLY A 96 12.39 -6.18 14.60
N MET A 97 12.28 -5.88 13.30
CA MET A 97 12.77 -4.62 12.72
C MET A 97 11.92 -3.44 13.18
N LYS A 98 12.53 -2.26 13.31
CA LYS A 98 11.77 -1.01 13.40
C LYS A 98 11.17 -0.65 12.05
N LEU A 99 10.08 0.12 12.08
CA LEU A 99 9.37 0.53 10.86
C LEU A 99 10.29 1.25 9.86
N GLU A 100 11.15 2.15 10.35
CA GLU A 100 12.07 2.92 9.51
C GLU A 100 13.19 2.06 8.91
N GLU A 101 13.61 1.01 9.63
CA GLU A 101 14.65 0.08 9.21
C GLU A 101 14.11 -0.91 8.16
N ALA A 102 12.83 -1.30 8.26
CA ALA A 102 12.20 -2.24 7.33
C ALA A 102 11.87 -1.62 5.96
N ASN A 103 11.50 -0.33 5.91
CA ASN A 103 11.14 0.36 4.68
C ASN A 103 12.15 0.18 3.52
N PRO A 104 13.47 0.45 3.70
CA PRO A 104 14.44 0.22 2.63
C PRO A 104 14.58 -1.26 2.23
N VAL A 105 14.40 -2.19 3.17
CA VAL A 105 14.43 -3.64 2.89
C VAL A 105 13.25 -4.05 2.02
N ILE A 106 12.03 -3.60 2.36
CA ILE A 106 10.81 -3.87 1.59
C ILE A 106 10.90 -3.31 0.17
N ILE A 107 11.46 -2.10 0.01
CA ILE A 107 11.68 -1.51 -1.33
C ILE A 107 12.64 -2.37 -2.15
N GLU A 108 13.69 -2.92 -1.53
CA GLU A 108 14.64 -3.79 -2.21
C GLU A 108 14.02 -5.15 -2.58
N ASP A 109 13.17 -5.72 -1.72
CA ASP A 109 12.44 -6.94 -2.03
C ASP A 109 11.44 -6.73 -3.18
N LEU A 110 10.73 -5.60 -3.21
CA LEU A 110 9.89 -5.20 -4.34
C LEU A 110 10.71 -5.09 -5.63
N ARG A 111 11.90 -4.47 -5.57
CA ARG A 111 12.82 -4.36 -6.71
C ARG A 111 13.26 -5.74 -7.20
N LYS A 112 13.72 -6.62 -6.30
CA LYS A 112 14.13 -7.99 -6.63
C LYS A 112 13.01 -8.83 -7.22
N SER A 113 11.77 -8.61 -6.78
CA SER A 113 10.60 -9.30 -7.30
C SER A 113 10.18 -8.86 -8.70
N GLY A 114 10.70 -7.73 -9.19
CA GLY A 114 10.33 -7.14 -10.49
C GLY A 114 8.99 -6.38 -10.49
N HIS A 115 8.39 -6.13 -9.32
CA HIS A 115 7.10 -5.43 -9.19
C HIS A 115 7.23 -3.97 -8.77
N LEU A 116 8.46 -3.45 -8.61
CA LEU A 116 8.71 -2.03 -8.36
C LEU A 116 8.78 -1.26 -9.69
N ILE A 117 7.77 -0.44 -9.97
CA ILE A 117 7.75 0.42 -11.17
C ILE A 117 8.65 1.64 -10.99
N ALA A 118 8.49 2.36 -9.87
CA ALA A 118 9.26 3.56 -9.55
C ALA A 118 9.39 3.71 -8.02
N SER A 119 10.43 4.40 -7.58
CA SER A 119 10.65 4.74 -6.18
C SER A 119 11.22 6.16 -6.07
N GLY A 120 10.73 6.95 -5.12
CA GLY A 120 11.21 8.31 -4.90
C GLY A 120 10.91 8.79 -3.49
N THR A 121 11.28 10.04 -3.20
CA THR A 121 11.06 10.67 -1.90
C THR A 121 10.01 11.75 -2.01
N LEU A 122 9.03 11.72 -1.10
CA LEU A 122 7.99 12.73 -0.98
C LEU A 122 8.14 13.50 0.34
N SER A 123 8.14 14.82 0.27
CA SER A 123 8.06 15.69 1.46
C SER A 123 6.63 16.17 1.63
N HIS A 124 6.00 15.83 2.75
CA HIS A 124 4.64 16.23 3.07
C HIS A 124 4.45 16.37 4.59
N GLN A 125 3.30 16.89 5.00
CA GLN A 125 2.95 16.95 6.41
C GLN A 125 2.59 15.56 6.92
N TYR A 126 3.24 15.13 7.99
CA TYR A 126 2.99 13.86 8.66
C TYR A 126 2.66 14.08 10.14
N ALA A 127 1.80 13.23 10.69
CA ALA A 127 1.38 13.35 12.08
C ALA A 127 2.53 12.98 13.05
N HIS A 128 2.74 13.83 14.05
CA HIS A 128 3.78 13.62 15.08
C HIS A 128 3.17 13.76 16.47
N CYS A 129 3.67 12.97 17.42
CA CYS A 129 3.26 13.04 18.81
C CYS A 129 3.52 14.46 19.35
N TRP A 130 2.47 15.10 19.86
CA TRP A 130 2.53 16.47 20.35
C TRP A 130 3.58 16.70 21.44
N ARG A 131 3.89 15.66 22.23
CA ARG A 131 4.87 15.71 23.33
C ARG A 131 6.29 15.36 22.89
N CYS A 132 6.50 14.15 22.36
CA CYS A 132 7.85 13.66 22.06
C CYS A 132 8.32 13.98 20.63
N LYS A 133 7.45 14.56 19.79
CA LYS A 133 7.73 14.95 18.40
C LYS A 133 8.17 13.80 17.48
N ARG A 134 7.97 12.54 17.90
CA ARG A 134 8.17 11.36 17.04
C ARG A 134 6.94 11.11 16.16
N PRO A 135 7.09 10.48 14.98
CA PRO A 135 5.97 10.09 14.14
C PRO A 135 4.94 9.23 14.88
N VAL A 136 3.66 9.36 14.50
CA VAL A 136 2.59 8.47 14.99
C VAL A 136 2.13 7.53 13.87
N TYR A 137 1.77 6.31 14.24
CA TYR A 137 1.35 5.27 13.32
C TYR A 137 -0.01 4.72 13.75
N PHE A 138 -0.91 4.48 12.80
CA PHE A 138 -2.13 3.72 13.02
C PHE A 138 -1.77 2.22 13.14
N ARG A 139 -2.36 1.54 14.13
CA ARG A 139 -2.15 0.11 14.38
C ARG A 139 -3.36 -0.52 15.05
#